data_AF-A0AAV5MTZ3-F1
#
_entry.id   AF-A0AAV5MTZ3-F1
#
_cell.length_a   1.000
_cell.length_b   1.000
_cell.length_c   1.000
_cell.angle_alpha   90.00
_cell.angle_beta   90.00
_cell.angle_gamma   90.00
#
_symmetry.space_group_name_H-M   'P 1'
#
loop_
_entity.id
_entity.type
_entity.pdbx_description
1 polymer ?
#
loop_
_entity_poly.entity_id
_entity_poly.type
_entity_poly.pdbx_seq_one_letter_code
_entity_poly.pdbx_strand_id
1 'polypeptide(L)' 'MLLIAVIKEAVATEKAPAALGPYSQAIKANNLLLISGVLGLIPETGKSSRIV' A
#
# COMPACT_ATOMS: atom_id res chain seq x y z
N MET A 1 33.52 -2.91 -6.26
CA MET A 1 32.16 -2.94 -6.86
C MET A 1 31.16 -2.81 -5.70
N LEU A 2 30.72 -1.59 -5.37
CA LEU A 2 29.77 -1.39 -4.28
C LEU A 2 28.36 -1.61 -4.81
N LEU A 3 27.68 -2.67 -4.37
CA LEU A 3 26.30 -2.94 -4.74
C LEU A 3 25.41 -1.95 -3.97
N ILE A 4 24.90 -0.93 -4.65
CA ILE A 4 23.90 -0.02 -4.05
C ILE A 4 22.58 -0.79 -4.01
N ALA A 5 22.40 -1.62 -2.99
CA ALA A 5 21.17 -2.39 -2.82
C ALA A 5 20.05 -1.43 -2.40
N VAL A 6 19.05 -1.23 -3.27
CA VAL A 6 17.83 -0.53 -2.92
C VAL A 6 17.01 -1.46 -2.02
N ILE A 7 16.88 -1.10 -0.75
CA ILE A 7 16.03 -1.82 0.20
C ILE A 7 14.58 -1.46 -0.13
N LYS A 8 13.82 -2.43 -0.65
CA LYS A 8 12.37 -2.33 -0.82
C LYS A 8 11.68 -2.95 0.39
N GLU A 9 10.79 -2.19 1.01
CA GLU A 9 9.99 -2.62 2.16
C GLU A 9 8.51 -2.48 1.78
N ALA A 10 7.76 -3.58 1.90
CA ALA A 10 6.33 -3.55 1.71
C ALA A 10 5.65 -2.99 2.95
N VAL A 11 4.88 -1.92 2.76
CA VAL A 11 4.12 -1.28 3.84
C VAL A 11 2.70 -1.81 3.82
N ALA A 12 2.26 -2.29 4.98
CA ALA A 12 0.89 -2.73 5.23
C ALA A 12 0.41 -2.16 6.58
N THR A 13 -0.82 -1.66 6.62
CA THR A 13 -1.48 -1.15 7.82
C THR A 13 -2.96 -1.51 7.83
N GLU A 14 -3.47 -1.81 9.02
CA GLU A 14 -4.89 -2.11 9.26
C GLU A 14 -5.77 -0.86 9.15
N LYS A 15 -5.17 0.33 9.21
CA LYS A 15 -5.89 1.61 9.08
C LYS A 15 -6.20 1.98 7.63
N ALA A 16 -5.61 1.29 6.66
CA ALA A 16 -5.85 1.49 5.25
C ALA A 16 -6.59 0.28 4.67
N PRO A 17 -7.37 0.46 3.59
CA PRO A 17 -8.02 -0.66 2.92
C PRO A 17 -7.03 -1.77 2.57
N ALA A 18 -7.41 -3.01 2.86
CA ALA A 18 -6.60 -4.17 2.48
C ALA A 18 -6.30 -4.14 0.97
N ALA A 19 -5.11 -4.61 0.60
CA ALA A 19 -4.77 -4.75 -0.81
C ALA A 19 -5.68 -5.81 -1.45
N LEU A 20 -6.52 -5.40 -2.39
CA LEU A 20 -7.46 -6.25 -3.12
C LEU A 20 -6.77 -6.89 -4.34
N GLY A 21 -5.65 -7.58 -4.12
CA GLY A 21 -4.87 -8.24 -5.16
C GLY A 21 -3.38 -8.38 -4.83
N PRO A 22 -2.56 -8.86 -5.80
CA PRO A 22 -1.12 -9.08 -5.60
C PRO A 22 -0.32 -7.76 -5.67
N TYR A 23 -0.63 -6.81 -4.79
CA TYR A 23 0.07 -5.53 -4.66
C TYR A 23 0.23 -5.14 -3.18
N SER A 24 1.14 -4.22 -2.89
CA SER A 24 1.32 -3.64 -1.55
C SER A 24 0.61 -2.30 -1.44
N GLN A 25 0.06 -1.96 -0.26
CA GLN A 25 -0.56 -0.66 -0.03
C GLN A 25 0.42 0.49 -0.32
N ALA A 26 1.68 0.32 0.08
CA ALA A 26 2.79 1.13 -0.38
C ALA A 26 4.09 0.31 -0.39
N ILE A 27 5.08 0.80 -1.15
CA ILE A 27 6.46 0.32 -1.10
C ILE A 27 7.35 1.47 -0.68
N LYS A 28 8.13 1.27 0.38
CA LYS A 28 9.21 2.18 0.76
C LYS A 28 10.49 1.70 0.09
N ALA A 29 11.14 2.57 -0.66
CA ALA A 29 12.41 2.29 -1.30
C ALA A 29 13.37 3.45 -1.04
N ASN A 30 14.41 3.19 -0.24
CA ASN A 30 15.33 4.23 0.24
C ASN A 30 14.57 5.41 0.89
N ASN A 31 14.59 6.58 0.26
CA ASN A 31 13.97 7.83 0.73
C ASN A 31 12.65 8.15 0.00
N LEU A 32 12.11 7.21 -0.76
CA LEU A 32 10.86 7.34 -1.50
C LEU A 32 9.81 6.40 -0.92
N LEU A 33 8.56 6.89 -0.88
CA LEU A 33 7.38 6.10 -0.52
C LEU A 33 6.45 6.10 -1.73
N LEU A 34 6.30 4.95 -2.37
CA LEU A 34 5.40 4.74 -3.50
C LEU A 34 4.08 4.20 -2.97
N ILE A 35 3.01 4.99 -3.11
CA ILE A 35 1.69 4.67 -2.56
C ILE A 35 0.80 4.16 -3.69
N SER A 36 0.11 3.04 -3.47
CA SER A 36 -0.87 2.51 -4.42
C SER A 36 -2.15 3.35 -4.43
N GLY A 37 -2.87 3.35 -5.54
CA GLY A 37 -4.19 3.99 -5.62
C GLY A 37 -5.16 3.40 -4.60
N VAL A 38 -5.86 4.24 -3.85
CA VAL A 38 -6.83 3.82 -2.84
C VAL A 38 -8.23 4.02 -3.39
N LEU A 39 -8.98 2.92 -3.53
CA LEU A 39 -10.43 2.97 -3.69
C LEU A 39 -10.98 3.35 -2.31
N GLY A 40 -11.87 4.34 -2.23
CA GLY A 40 -12.43 4.87 -0.96
C GLY A 40 -13.28 3.83 -0.22
N LEU A 41 -12.63 2.80 0.29
CA LEU A 41 -13.20 1.66 0.99
C LEU A 41 -13.02 1.88 2.49
N ILE A 42 -13.97 1.38 3.27
CA ILE A 42 -13.86 1.38 4.73
C ILE A 42 -12.89 0.24 5.12
N PRO A 43 -11.77 0.51 5.81
CA PRO A 43 -10.76 -0.51 6.14
C PRO A 43 -11.35 -1.71 6.89
N GLU A 44 -12.28 -1.47 7.80
CA GLU A 44 -12.89 -2.52 8.65
C GLU A 44 -13.85 -3.44 7.89
N THR A 45 -14.55 -2.92 6.88
CA THR A 45 -15.62 -3.67 6.19
C THR A 45 -15.28 -4.04 4.75
N GLY A 46 -14.24 -3.44 4.17
CA GLY A 46 -13.89 -3.56 2.76
C GLY A 46 -14.97 -3.02 1.81
N LYS A 47 -16.03 -2.38 2.33
CA LYS A 47 -17.14 -1.85 1.53
C LYS A 47 -16.80 -0.46 1.02
N SER A 48 -17.30 -0.15 -0.17
CA SER A 48 -17.23 1.19 -0.75
C SER A 48 -17.91 2.20 0.16
N SER A 49 -17.22 3.31 0.44
CA SER A 49 -17.77 4.43 1.21
C SER A 49 -18.96 5.11 0.51
N ARG A 50 -19.19 4.82 -0.77
CA ARG A 50 -20.40 5.23 -1.51
C ARG A 50 -21.35 4.04 -1.60
N ILE A 51 -22.48 4.17 -0.90
CA ILE A 51 -23.69 3.39 -1.14
C ILE A 51 -24.33 4.02 -2.37
N VAL A 52 -24.15 3.38 -3.53
CA VAL A 52 -25.05 3.54 -4.68
C VAL A 52 -25.88 2.27 -4.79
#